data_AF-F8ALT0-F1
#
_entry.id   AF-F8ALT0-F1
#
_cell.length_a   1.000
_cell.length_b   1.000
_cell.length_c   1.000
_cell.angle_alpha   90.00
_cell.angle_beta   90.00
_cell.angle_gamma   90.00
#
_symmetry.space_group_name_H-M   'P 1'
#
loop_
_entity.id
_entity.type
_entity.pdbx_description
1 polymer ?
#
loop_
_entity_poly.entity_id
_entity_poly.type
_entity_poly.pdbx_seq_one_letter_code
_entity_poly.pdbx_strand_id
1 'polypeptide(L)'
;MKGDKTPKNKIKHLDDNMKKYFLLFLLLAIPISVADVSIVAPAVAETDYGYVGAPINIDVKVSEGHGHVYMDTMPMTQLDMQGSARIASKVAFDICGKNQKNYDTYYVVRSDVPVIGGPSAGATLCVATIADLNNWSLNNNVMMTGMINPDGSIGPVGGILEKIKAAKSRNVEYFLIPSGERYVPANDLTGTGNNTVDAVEYGKNLGIKVIEVKSIYEAVYYFTNHKITERHYEPNPEVNKIYNNMMKNLSTKVLKETRNNYNYVENRLNYEYKYNTRINYNLKNELDSKLKTSKTYLDSANAHYLNNSYYASTSKAFGALITLESVNTTLNYVDSDDGNQYVKQYLIDVQNELDSEKKLVDNESLSKNSIEYIVASKSRIYEAEELIDSAWKDYYNNKPLSAIDSGTYAKFRGKSAIWWLNLGKESNNNYGSYANNKNNIKIIKNNKHTKNGLINESNLKYLAQEYLDNSEVVVLYSSMVLPTTLTTSAMKNLDDAKRYYNEKEYLLSISKSIDAYVYATTSLNYMEDISYLKKLAEKR
;
A
#
# COMPACT_ATOMS: atom_id res chain seq x y z
N MET A 1 79.04 20.53 56.49
CA MET A 1 78.42 19.22 56.76
C MET A 1 76.96 19.45 57.10
N LYS A 2 76.06 18.86 56.29
CA LYS A 2 74.68 18.41 56.57
C LYS A 2 73.70 19.47 57.12
N GLY A 3 72.52 19.70 56.53
CA GLY A 3 71.84 19.00 55.45
C GLY A 3 70.45 19.61 55.28
N ASP A 4 70.24 20.09 54.06
CA ASP A 4 69.03 20.56 53.39
C ASP A 4 67.79 19.65 53.59
N LYS A 5 66.61 20.24 53.82
CA LYS A 5 65.29 19.67 53.43
C LYS A 5 64.25 20.77 53.16
N THR A 6 64.08 21.04 51.87
CA THR A 6 62.89 21.63 51.22
C THR A 6 61.55 21.01 51.68
N PRO A 7 60.44 21.78 51.75
CA PRO A 7 59.12 21.21 51.97
C PRO A 7 58.54 20.65 50.67
N LYS A 8 58.32 19.33 50.66
CA LYS A 8 57.69 18.59 49.56
C LYS A 8 56.24 19.06 49.34
N ASN A 9 55.93 19.38 48.08
CA ASN A 9 54.58 19.40 47.51
C ASN A 9 53.81 18.13 47.90
N LYS A 10 52.82 18.25 48.79
CA LYS A 10 51.78 17.23 48.97
C LYS A 10 50.68 17.50 47.95
N ILE A 11 50.76 16.82 46.81
CA ILE A 11 49.61 16.63 45.92
C ILE A 11 48.56 15.88 46.75
N LYS A 12 47.46 16.55 47.10
CA LYS A 12 46.29 15.93 47.72
C LYS A 12 45.77 14.88 46.73
N HIS A 13 45.96 13.60 47.05
CA HIS A 13 45.21 12.53 46.41
C HIS A 13 43.72 12.82 46.60
N LEU A 14 42.98 12.95 45.49
CA LEU A 14 41.52 12.93 45.54
C LEU A 14 41.08 11.63 46.22
N ASP A 15 40.27 11.78 47.25
CA ASP A 15 39.56 10.69 47.93
C ASP A 15 38.93 9.75 46.90
N ASP A 16 39.12 8.44 47.03
CA ASP A 16 38.64 7.48 46.03
C ASP A 16 37.11 7.50 45.92
N ASN A 17 36.41 7.94 46.96
CA ASN A 17 34.98 8.25 46.90
C ASN A 17 34.69 9.46 46.00
N MET A 18 35.48 10.54 46.07
CA MET A 18 35.34 11.68 45.17
C MET A 18 35.63 11.29 43.72
N LYS A 19 36.61 10.42 43.44
CA LYS A 19 36.82 9.92 42.08
C LYS A 19 35.64 9.10 41.59
N LYS A 20 35.02 8.30 42.46
CA LYS A 20 33.85 7.48 42.12
C LYS A 20 32.62 8.36 41.83
N TYR A 21 32.38 9.39 42.64
CA TYR A 21 31.32 10.37 42.37
C TYR A 21 31.64 11.26 41.15
N PHE A 22 32.89 11.61 40.92
CA PHE A 22 33.32 12.35 39.73
C PHE A 22 33.19 11.50 38.46
N LEU A 23 33.49 10.20 38.51
CA LEU A 23 33.22 9.26 37.40
C LEU A 23 31.72 9.10 37.15
N LEU A 24 30.91 9.01 38.22
CA LEU A 24 29.45 8.93 38.12
C LEU A 24 28.86 10.21 37.53
N PHE A 25 29.41 11.37 37.90
CA PHE A 25 29.04 12.67 37.35
C PHE A 25 29.50 12.83 35.89
N LEU A 26 30.66 12.29 35.51
CA LEU A 26 31.12 12.22 34.11
C LEU A 26 30.27 11.27 33.25
N LEU A 27 29.75 10.19 33.83
CA LEU A 27 28.79 9.28 33.19
C LEU A 27 27.40 9.92 33.03
N LEU A 28 27.02 10.85 33.90
CA LEU A 28 25.80 11.68 33.79
C LEU A 28 26.00 12.90 32.87
N ALA A 29 27.25 13.33 32.65
CA ALA A 29 27.62 14.44 31.78
C ALA A 29 28.01 13.97 30.38
N ILE A 30 27.51 12.82 29.92
CA ILE A 30 27.50 12.53 28.48
C ILE A 30 26.53 13.56 27.89
N PRO A 31 26.98 14.50 27.04
CA PRO A 31 26.05 15.28 26.28
C PRO A 31 25.31 14.27 25.41
N ILE A 32 24.05 13.98 25.75
CA ILE A 32 23.14 13.38 24.79
C ILE A 32 22.97 14.47 23.75
N SER A 33 23.87 14.50 22.77
CA SER A 33 23.70 15.29 21.57
C SER A 33 22.56 14.64 20.79
N VAL A 34 21.33 14.87 21.24
CA VAL A 34 20.20 14.74 20.34
C VAL A 34 20.32 15.98 19.46
N ALA A 35 20.87 15.84 18.27
CA ALA A 35 20.93 16.96 17.32
C ALA A 35 19.50 17.42 17.06
N ASP A 36 19.25 18.72 17.00
CA ASP A 36 18.05 19.24 16.33
C ASP A 36 18.43 19.39 14.86
N VAL A 37 17.56 18.93 13.96
CA VAL A 37 17.80 19.05 12.52
C VAL A 37 16.94 20.18 11.96
N SER A 38 17.58 21.26 11.51
CA SER A 38 16.94 22.37 10.81
C SER A 38 17.05 22.22 9.30
N ILE A 39 15.94 22.36 8.58
CA ILE A 39 15.87 22.32 7.12
C ILE A 39 14.98 23.45 6.58
N VAL A 40 15.27 23.92 5.38
CA VAL A 40 14.44 24.93 4.68
C VAL A 40 13.69 24.25 3.53
N ALA A 41 12.38 24.44 3.47
CA ALA A 41 11.57 24.00 2.33
C ALA A 41 11.03 25.21 1.55
N PRO A 42 10.80 25.09 0.23
CA PRO A 42 10.13 26.13 -0.56
C PRO A 42 8.61 25.94 -0.48
N ALA A 43 7.89 26.99 -0.15
CA ALA A 43 6.43 27.08 -0.25
C ALA A 43 6.03 28.07 -1.36
N VAL A 44 4.76 28.05 -1.73
CA VAL A 44 4.17 29.07 -2.61
C VAL A 44 3.18 29.87 -1.78
N ALA A 45 3.32 31.19 -1.82
CA ALA A 45 2.41 32.14 -1.19
C ALA A 45 1.58 32.83 -2.28
N GLU A 46 0.29 33.03 -2.02
CA GLU A 46 -0.60 33.82 -2.86
C GLU A 46 -0.45 35.30 -2.52
N THR A 47 -0.25 36.16 -3.53
CA THR A 47 -0.14 37.62 -3.40
C THR A 47 -1.05 38.32 -4.42
N ASP A 48 -1.32 39.62 -4.23
CA ASP A 48 -2.13 40.43 -5.14
C ASP A 48 -1.61 40.48 -6.60
N TYR A 49 -0.34 40.11 -6.81
CA TYR A 49 0.33 40.11 -8.12
C TYR A 49 0.64 38.70 -8.64
N GLY A 50 0.05 37.66 -8.03
CA GLY A 50 0.25 36.26 -8.37
C GLY A 50 0.99 35.47 -7.30
N TYR A 51 1.45 34.27 -7.65
CA TYR A 51 2.12 33.37 -6.73
C TYR A 51 3.61 33.70 -6.58
N VAL A 52 4.10 33.79 -5.34
CA VAL A 52 5.51 34.03 -5.02
C VAL A 52 6.02 32.89 -4.16
N GLY A 53 7.19 32.34 -4.50
CA GLY A 53 7.82 31.31 -3.68
C GLY A 53 8.41 31.91 -2.40
N ALA A 54 8.21 31.25 -1.27
CA ALA A 54 8.67 31.71 0.04
C ALA A 54 9.34 30.57 0.84
N PRO A 55 10.44 30.83 1.56
CA PRO A 55 11.09 29.81 2.38
C PRO A 55 10.28 29.54 3.66
N ILE A 56 10.22 28.28 4.06
CA ILE A 56 9.71 27.83 5.37
C ILE A 56 10.86 27.17 6.12
N ASN A 57 11.09 27.57 7.36
CA ASN A 57 12.07 26.95 8.24
C ASN A 57 11.38 25.85 9.04
N ILE A 58 12.00 24.67 9.09
CA ILE A 58 11.45 23.49 9.75
C ILE A 58 12.54 22.91 10.64
N ASP A 59 12.25 22.83 11.94
CA ASP A 59 13.07 22.08 12.88
C ASP A 59 12.40 20.73 13.17
N VAL A 60 13.21 19.67 13.15
CA VAL A 60 12.77 18.30 13.38
C VAL A 60 13.50 17.73 14.59
N LYS A 61 12.74 17.06 15.43
CA LYS A 61 13.25 16.30 16.57
C LYS A 61 12.52 14.97 16.71
N VAL A 62 13.28 13.91 16.94
CA VAL A 62 12.76 12.61 17.36
C VAL A 62 13.27 12.28 18.76
N SER A 63 12.36 11.86 19.64
CA SER A 63 12.71 11.36 20.98
C SER A 63 11.97 10.06 21.28
N GLU A 64 12.40 9.32 22.31
CA GLU A 64 11.63 8.17 22.81
C GLU A 64 10.20 8.61 23.18
N GLY A 65 9.22 7.77 22.89
CA GLY A 65 7.81 8.12 22.95
C GLY A 65 6.88 6.96 22.59
N HIS A 66 5.67 7.29 22.15
CA HIS A 66 4.58 6.32 21.94
C HIS A 66 4.04 6.32 20.50
N GLY A 67 4.79 6.88 19.54
CA GLY A 67 4.41 6.91 18.12
C GLY A 67 3.63 8.15 17.71
N HIS A 68 3.67 9.22 18.50
CA HIS A 68 2.97 10.45 18.19
C HIS A 68 3.75 11.34 17.22
N VAL A 69 3.01 12.09 16.41
CA VAL A 69 3.56 13.12 15.52
C VAL A 69 2.95 14.45 15.91
N TYR A 70 3.79 15.35 16.41
CA TYR A 70 3.45 16.69 16.83
C TYR A 70 3.92 17.71 15.81
N MET A 71 3.10 18.74 15.62
CA MET A 71 3.40 19.81 14.70
C MET A 71 3.04 21.15 15.34
N ASP A 72 4.05 21.97 15.61
CA ASP A 72 3.91 23.33 16.09
C ASP A 72 4.20 24.30 14.94
N THR A 73 3.21 25.09 14.54
CA THR A 73 3.30 25.96 13.36
C THR A 73 2.96 27.40 13.70
N MET A 74 3.83 28.30 13.26
CA MET A 74 3.56 29.73 13.17
C MET A 74 4.02 30.13 11.78
N PRO A 75 3.13 30.03 10.79
CA PRO A 75 1.75 30.53 10.74
C PRO A 75 0.68 29.43 10.86
N MET A 76 -0.59 29.74 10.59
CA MET A 76 -1.65 28.72 10.47
C MET A 76 -1.33 27.71 9.35
N THR A 77 -1.66 26.44 9.57
CA THR A 77 -1.44 25.36 8.61
C THR A 77 -2.71 24.65 8.17
N GLN A 78 -2.73 24.22 6.91
CA GLN A 78 -3.78 23.37 6.36
C GLN A 78 -3.62 21.90 6.79
N LEU A 79 -4.70 21.12 6.67
CA LEU A 79 -4.74 19.72 7.12
C LEU A 79 -3.79 18.80 6.34
N ASP A 80 -3.57 19.09 5.07
CA ASP A 80 -2.69 18.33 4.19
C ASP A 80 -1.21 18.36 4.65
N MET A 81 -0.72 19.49 5.13
CA MET A 81 0.62 19.62 5.72
C MET A 81 0.79 18.71 6.94
N GLN A 82 -0.24 18.63 7.81
CA GLN A 82 -0.24 17.71 8.96
C GLN A 82 -0.26 16.24 8.51
N GLY A 83 -1.03 15.93 7.46
CA GLY A 83 -1.01 14.62 6.81
C GLY A 83 0.38 14.26 6.29
N SER A 84 1.03 15.17 5.57
CA SER A 84 2.39 14.99 5.07
C SER A 84 3.41 14.76 6.17
N ALA A 85 3.32 15.46 7.30
CA ALA A 85 4.20 15.23 8.45
C ALA A 85 4.07 13.81 9.02
N ARG A 86 2.85 13.28 9.11
CA ARG A 86 2.60 11.90 9.58
C ARG A 86 3.19 10.87 8.62
N ILE A 87 2.99 11.04 7.32
CA ILE A 87 3.54 10.12 6.29
C ILE A 87 5.06 10.23 6.24
N ALA A 88 5.61 11.44 6.28
CA ALA A 88 7.06 11.67 6.32
C ALA A 88 7.73 10.97 7.49
N SER A 89 7.17 11.13 8.70
CA SER A 89 7.65 10.42 9.90
C SER A 89 7.57 8.91 9.69
N LYS A 90 6.40 8.38 9.30
CA LYS A 90 6.21 6.94 9.05
C LYS A 90 7.25 6.37 8.08
N VAL A 91 7.41 7.00 6.92
CA VAL A 91 8.37 6.57 5.88
C VAL A 91 9.81 6.65 6.40
N ALA A 92 10.18 7.69 7.14
CA ALA A 92 11.50 7.82 7.73
C ALA A 92 11.82 6.67 8.69
N PHE A 93 10.88 6.30 9.57
CA PHE A 93 11.02 5.16 10.49
C PHE A 93 11.14 3.83 9.75
N ASP A 94 10.27 3.60 8.75
CA ASP A 94 10.28 2.37 7.95
C ASP A 94 11.62 2.19 7.22
N ILE A 95 12.16 3.26 6.65
CA ILE A 95 13.45 3.28 5.94
C ILE A 95 14.64 3.09 6.90
N CYS A 96 14.60 3.74 8.06
CA CYS A 96 15.65 3.57 9.08
C CYS A 96 15.54 2.23 9.81
N GLY A 97 14.49 1.44 9.57
CA GLY A 97 14.26 0.17 10.23
C GLY A 97 13.97 0.29 11.72
N LYS A 98 13.42 1.43 12.15
CA LYS A 98 13.07 1.72 13.54
C LYS A 98 11.55 1.61 13.71
N ASN A 99 11.10 1.08 14.84
CA ASN A 99 9.68 1.01 15.14
C ASN A 99 9.19 2.38 15.62
N GLN A 100 8.37 3.05 14.82
CA GLN A 100 7.81 4.38 15.13
C GLN A 100 7.09 4.41 16.49
N LYS A 101 6.46 3.31 16.93
CA LYS A 101 5.74 3.24 18.21
C LYS A 101 6.60 3.53 19.44
N ASN A 102 7.93 3.46 19.32
CA ASN A 102 8.86 3.71 20.41
C ASN A 102 9.33 5.16 20.47
N TYR A 103 8.84 6.03 19.57
CA TYR A 103 9.35 7.38 19.39
C TYR A 103 8.23 8.37 19.11
N ASP A 104 8.42 9.62 19.53
CA ASP A 104 7.60 10.75 19.13
C ASP A 104 8.40 11.64 18.18
N THR A 105 7.74 12.18 17.15
CA THR A 105 8.33 13.13 16.19
C THR A 105 7.74 14.51 16.39
N TYR A 106 8.59 15.52 16.43
CA TYR A 106 8.21 16.92 16.61
C TYR A 106 8.66 17.72 15.40
N TYR A 107 7.72 18.43 14.78
CA TYR A 107 7.97 19.36 13.69
C TYR A 107 7.65 20.77 14.16
N VAL A 108 8.63 21.68 14.12
CA VAL A 108 8.44 23.09 14.41
C VAL A 108 8.59 23.87 13.11
N VAL A 109 7.50 24.48 12.63
CA VAL A 109 7.48 25.19 11.34
C VAL A 109 7.32 26.68 11.59
N ARG A 110 8.21 27.47 10.97
CA ARG A 110 8.22 28.94 11.05
C ARG A 110 8.30 29.56 9.65
N SER A 111 7.43 30.51 9.36
CA SER A 111 7.44 31.28 8.11
C SER A 111 6.80 32.65 8.27
N ASP A 112 7.17 33.57 7.38
CA ASP A 112 6.58 34.90 7.26
C ASP A 112 5.33 34.91 6.35
N VAL A 113 5.03 33.81 5.67
CA VAL A 113 3.81 33.64 4.86
C VAL A 113 2.60 33.46 5.78
N PRO A 114 1.43 34.05 5.55
CA PRO A 114 0.31 33.98 6.51
C PRO A 114 -0.34 32.58 6.68
N VAL A 115 -0.29 31.73 5.65
CA VAL A 115 -0.86 30.37 5.66
C VAL A 115 0.06 29.44 4.88
N ILE A 116 0.30 28.24 5.41
CA ILE A 116 1.06 27.18 4.73
C ILE A 116 0.16 25.96 4.55
N GLY A 117 0.20 25.37 3.37
CA GLY A 117 -0.49 24.12 3.05
C GLY A 117 0.22 23.39 1.92
N GLY A 118 -0.39 22.31 1.46
CA GLY A 118 0.08 21.49 0.36
C GLY A 118 1.02 20.37 0.81
N PRO A 119 1.03 19.24 0.09
CA PRO A 119 1.87 18.10 0.44
C PRO A 119 3.35 18.27 0.06
N SER A 120 3.73 19.39 -0.56
CA SER A 120 5.02 19.56 -1.22
C SER A 120 6.24 19.63 -0.30
N ALA A 121 6.05 19.75 1.02
CA ALA A 121 7.11 19.68 2.01
C ALA A 121 7.35 18.25 2.54
N GLY A 122 6.51 17.28 2.16
CA GLY A 122 6.55 15.92 2.70
C GLY A 122 7.90 15.23 2.54
N ALA A 123 8.52 15.30 1.37
CA ALA A 123 9.83 14.71 1.13
C ALA A 123 10.93 15.40 1.97
N THR A 124 10.86 16.74 2.11
CA THR A 124 11.78 17.53 2.93
C THR A 124 11.69 17.15 4.42
N LEU A 125 10.47 17.01 4.94
CA LEU A 125 10.21 16.54 6.30
C LEU A 125 10.79 15.13 6.52
N CYS A 126 10.66 14.26 5.52
CA CYS A 126 11.17 12.89 5.59
C CYS A 126 12.71 12.87 5.65
N VAL A 127 13.40 13.65 4.79
CA VAL A 127 14.87 13.77 4.83
C VAL A 127 15.34 14.25 6.20
N ALA A 128 14.73 15.30 6.74
CA ALA A 128 15.12 15.84 8.04
C ALA A 128 14.87 14.84 9.19
N THR A 129 13.77 14.09 9.14
CA THR A 129 13.47 13.04 10.12
C THR A 129 14.48 11.89 10.03
N ILE A 130 14.85 11.48 8.81
CA ILE A 130 15.91 10.47 8.60
C ILE A 130 17.25 10.96 9.15
N ALA A 131 17.60 12.22 8.89
CA ALA A 131 18.84 12.80 9.38
C ALA A 131 18.88 12.84 10.91
N ASP A 132 17.80 13.26 11.56
CA ASP A 132 17.68 13.28 13.02
C ASP A 132 17.80 11.86 13.61
N LEU A 133 17.05 10.89 13.06
CA LEU A 133 17.10 9.49 13.47
C LEU A 133 18.49 8.85 13.40
N ASN A 134 19.37 9.36 12.52
CA ASN A 134 20.72 8.85 12.31
C ASN A 134 21.81 9.79 12.84
N ASN A 135 21.46 10.91 13.47
CA ASN A 135 22.38 11.97 13.87
C ASN A 135 23.28 12.46 12.70
N TRP A 136 22.68 12.66 11.53
CA TRP A 136 23.36 13.19 10.34
C TRP A 136 23.14 14.70 10.22
N SER A 137 24.18 15.41 9.78
CA SER A 137 24.05 16.82 9.41
C SER A 137 23.47 16.96 8.01
N LEU A 138 22.73 18.06 7.79
CA LEU A 138 22.20 18.42 6.48
C LEU A 138 23.10 19.43 5.78
N ASN A 139 23.18 19.29 4.45
CA ASN A 139 23.80 20.24 3.55
C ASN A 139 22.83 21.39 3.25
N ASN A 140 23.07 22.54 3.85
CA ASN A 140 22.24 23.74 3.69
C ASN A 140 22.29 24.35 2.27
N ASN A 141 23.18 23.87 1.39
CA ASN A 141 23.22 24.26 -0.02
C ASN A 141 22.25 23.45 -0.90
N VAL A 142 21.43 22.59 -0.31
CA VAL A 142 20.42 21.79 -1.00
C VAL A 142 19.04 22.18 -0.49
N MET A 143 18.11 22.40 -1.41
CA MET A 143 16.68 22.48 -1.12
C MET A 143 15.93 21.51 -2.02
N MET A 144 14.73 21.12 -1.61
CA MET A 144 13.87 20.27 -2.41
C MET A 144 12.39 20.61 -2.25
N THR A 145 11.60 20.20 -3.23
CA THR A 145 10.14 20.14 -3.15
C THR A 145 9.71 18.73 -3.57
N GLY A 146 8.62 18.25 -3.00
CA GLY A 146 8.07 16.95 -3.37
C GLY A 146 7.10 16.41 -2.34
N MET A 147 6.01 15.82 -2.83
CA MET A 147 5.17 14.97 -2.00
C MET A 147 5.97 13.73 -1.56
N ILE A 148 5.75 13.22 -0.35
CA ILE A 148 6.25 11.91 0.05
C ILE A 148 5.11 10.90 -0.01
N ASN A 149 5.34 9.78 -0.69
CA ASN A 149 4.40 8.66 -0.72
C ASN A 149 4.78 7.57 0.28
N PRO A 150 3.80 6.76 0.74
CA PRO A 150 4.05 5.73 1.76
C PRO A 150 5.09 4.66 1.36
N ASP A 151 5.41 4.52 0.08
CA ASP A 151 6.43 3.59 -0.42
C ASP A 151 7.84 4.20 -0.52
N GLY A 152 7.98 5.50 -0.21
CA GLY A 152 9.22 6.28 -0.27
C GLY A 152 9.48 6.99 -1.60
N SER A 153 8.59 6.87 -2.59
CA SER A 153 8.67 7.66 -3.82
C SER A 153 8.37 9.14 -3.55
N ILE A 154 8.86 10.01 -4.45
CA ILE A 154 8.61 11.45 -4.40
C ILE A 154 7.59 11.81 -5.48
N GLY A 155 6.42 12.27 -5.05
CA GLY A 155 5.29 12.60 -5.92
C GLY A 155 5.28 14.06 -6.41
N PRO A 156 4.44 14.36 -7.42
CA PRO A 156 4.42 15.63 -8.13
C PRO A 156 3.95 16.81 -7.27
N VAL A 157 4.32 18.03 -7.67
CA VAL A 157 4.00 19.27 -6.95
C VAL A 157 3.80 20.46 -7.89
N GLY A 158 2.91 21.37 -7.52
CA GLY A 158 2.73 22.65 -8.24
C GLY A 158 3.82 23.69 -7.96
N GLY A 159 3.91 24.70 -8.83
CA GLY A 159 4.69 25.92 -8.63
C GLY A 159 6.20 25.73 -8.64
N ILE A 160 6.72 24.83 -9.50
CA ILE A 160 8.15 24.49 -9.52
C ILE A 160 9.00 25.71 -9.87
N LEU A 161 8.60 26.53 -10.84
CA LEU A 161 9.38 27.70 -11.28
C LEU A 161 9.47 28.76 -10.16
N GLU A 162 8.38 28.99 -9.44
CA GLU A 162 8.30 29.88 -8.28
C GLU A 162 9.19 29.37 -7.14
N LYS A 163 9.17 28.06 -6.89
CA LYS A 163 9.99 27.42 -5.86
C LYS A 163 11.49 27.44 -6.20
N ILE A 164 11.86 27.32 -7.48
CA ILE A 164 13.25 27.51 -7.92
C ILE A 164 13.71 28.96 -7.65
N LYS A 165 12.87 29.97 -7.90
CA LYS A 165 13.18 31.36 -7.53
C LYS A 165 13.35 31.53 -6.02
N ALA A 166 12.48 30.90 -5.22
CA ALA A 166 12.60 30.92 -3.76
C ALA A 166 13.91 30.29 -3.30
N ALA A 167 14.28 29.14 -3.87
CA ALA A 167 15.58 28.50 -3.62
C ALA A 167 16.74 29.45 -3.96
N LYS A 168 16.63 30.23 -5.05
CA LYS A 168 17.66 31.21 -5.42
C LYS A 168 17.83 32.30 -4.39
N SER A 169 16.74 32.80 -3.84
CA SER A 169 16.78 33.82 -2.78
C SER A 169 17.52 33.35 -1.52
N ARG A 170 17.65 32.03 -1.33
CA ARG A 170 18.37 31.39 -0.21
C ARG A 170 19.81 31.00 -0.56
N ASN A 171 20.30 31.36 -1.75
CA ASN A 171 21.66 31.07 -2.23
C ASN A 171 22.04 29.57 -2.20
N VAL A 172 21.07 28.67 -2.43
CA VAL A 172 21.36 27.23 -2.51
C VAL A 172 21.96 26.87 -3.87
N GLU A 173 22.77 25.83 -3.90
CA GLU A 173 23.46 25.35 -5.11
C GLU A 173 22.61 24.30 -5.85
N TYR A 174 21.90 23.45 -5.10
CA TYR A 174 21.11 22.35 -5.64
C TYR A 174 19.63 22.51 -5.28
N PHE A 175 18.77 22.24 -6.27
CA PHE A 175 17.33 22.19 -6.07
C PHE A 175 16.77 20.87 -6.59
N LEU A 176 16.24 20.02 -5.70
CA LEU A 176 15.70 18.73 -6.08
C LEU A 176 14.19 18.84 -6.36
N ILE A 177 13.76 18.28 -7.48
CA ILE A 177 12.35 18.24 -7.91
C ILE A 177 11.91 16.79 -8.16
N PRO A 178 10.60 16.49 -8.10
CA PRO A 178 10.09 15.16 -8.44
C PRO A 178 10.45 14.77 -9.88
N SER A 179 10.80 13.51 -10.08
CA SER A 179 11.09 12.95 -11.39
C SER A 179 9.87 13.02 -12.31
N GLY A 180 10.06 13.51 -13.53
CA GLY A 180 9.00 13.69 -14.53
C GLY A 180 8.45 15.12 -14.57
N GLU A 181 8.86 16.01 -13.66
CA GLU A 181 8.38 17.39 -13.60
C GLU A 181 9.38 18.42 -14.17
N ARG A 182 10.34 17.97 -14.98
CA ARG A 182 11.27 18.89 -15.68
C ARG A 182 10.56 19.88 -16.61
N TYR A 183 9.51 19.47 -17.31
CA TYR A 183 8.81 20.32 -18.28
C TYR A 183 7.51 20.85 -17.67
N VAL A 184 7.52 22.10 -17.25
CA VAL A 184 6.39 22.75 -16.55
C VAL A 184 5.54 23.53 -17.55
N PRO A 185 4.20 23.40 -17.57
CA PRO A 185 3.35 24.21 -18.43
C PRO A 185 3.52 25.72 -18.16
N ALA A 186 3.76 26.52 -19.20
CA ALA A 186 3.91 27.98 -19.08
C ALA A 186 2.60 28.72 -18.73
N ASN A 187 1.47 27.99 -18.72
CA ASN A 187 0.13 28.52 -18.43
C ASN A 187 -0.04 29.02 -16.98
N ASP A 188 0.91 28.71 -16.09
CA ASP A 188 0.95 29.26 -14.73
C ASP A 188 1.33 30.77 -14.70
N LEU A 189 1.59 31.41 -15.84
CA LEU A 189 1.89 32.85 -15.89
C LEU A 189 0.97 33.72 -16.78
N THR A 190 0.20 33.17 -17.72
CA THR A 190 -0.94 33.82 -18.42
C THR A 190 -1.38 32.88 -19.55
N GLY A 191 -2.67 32.54 -19.62
CA GLY A 191 -3.18 31.45 -20.46
C GLY A 191 -2.95 31.56 -21.98
N THR A 192 -3.22 30.41 -22.63
CA THR A 192 -3.41 30.16 -24.09
C THR A 192 -2.20 29.77 -24.95
N GLY A 193 -1.09 29.32 -24.36
CA GLY A 193 0.05 28.74 -25.10
C GLY A 193 0.35 27.29 -24.72
N ASN A 194 0.53 26.40 -25.69
CA ASN A 194 1.03 25.03 -25.45
C ASN A 194 2.55 25.01 -25.19
N ASN A 195 3.06 26.02 -24.47
CA ASN A 195 4.48 26.21 -24.21
C ASN A 195 4.83 25.58 -22.87
N THR A 196 5.91 24.80 -22.82
CA THR A 196 6.47 24.25 -21.58
C THR A 196 7.82 24.93 -21.30
N VAL A 197 8.12 25.18 -20.04
CA VAL A 197 9.41 25.67 -19.56
C VAL A 197 10.22 24.49 -19.04
N ASP A 198 11.47 24.36 -19.49
CA ASP A 198 12.41 23.40 -18.91
C ASP A 198 12.94 23.94 -17.58
N ALA A 199 12.49 23.37 -16.46
CA ALA A 199 12.87 23.75 -15.10
C ALA A 199 14.38 23.61 -14.85
N VAL A 200 15.05 22.67 -15.53
CA VAL A 200 16.51 22.47 -15.39
C VAL A 200 17.27 23.60 -16.05
N GLU A 201 16.86 23.98 -17.27
CA GLU A 201 17.45 25.12 -17.96
C GLU A 201 17.12 26.43 -17.23
N TYR A 202 15.89 26.58 -16.76
CA TYR A 202 15.43 27.71 -15.97
C TYR A 202 16.28 27.92 -14.70
N GLY A 203 16.48 26.86 -13.91
CA GLY A 203 17.35 26.91 -12.73
C GLY A 203 18.79 27.23 -13.10
N LYS A 204 19.34 26.65 -14.17
CA LYS A 204 20.69 26.93 -14.65
C LYS A 204 20.88 28.42 -14.97
N ASN A 205 19.90 29.05 -15.61
CA ASN A 205 19.92 30.49 -15.94
C ASN A 205 19.88 31.38 -14.68
N LEU A 206 19.30 30.89 -13.58
CA LEU A 206 19.35 31.53 -12.26
C LEU A 206 20.61 31.17 -11.45
N GLY A 207 21.47 30.29 -11.97
CA GLY A 207 22.67 29.81 -11.29
C GLY A 207 22.39 28.80 -10.17
N ILE A 208 21.36 27.96 -10.33
CA ILE A 208 21.05 26.81 -9.46
C ILE A 208 21.07 25.54 -10.30
N LYS A 209 21.59 24.44 -9.76
CA LYS A 209 21.50 23.13 -10.38
C LYS A 209 20.22 22.40 -9.95
N VAL A 210 19.27 22.28 -10.87
CA VAL A 210 18.04 21.52 -10.64
C VAL A 210 18.28 20.05 -10.96
N ILE A 211 17.82 19.15 -10.10
CA ILE A 211 18.00 17.70 -10.23
C ILE A 211 16.67 16.99 -10.00
N GLU A 212 16.29 16.11 -10.92
CA GLU A 212 15.15 15.22 -10.74
C GLU A 212 15.50 14.06 -9.81
N VAL A 213 14.66 13.81 -8.80
CA VAL A 213 14.80 12.70 -7.85
C VAL A 213 13.52 11.87 -7.82
N LYS A 214 13.67 10.55 -7.76
CA LYS A 214 12.53 9.60 -7.80
C LYS A 214 12.03 9.21 -6.43
N SER A 215 12.94 9.15 -5.46
CA SER A 215 12.64 8.64 -4.13
C SER A 215 13.48 9.30 -3.06
N ILE A 216 13.05 9.13 -1.82
CA ILE A 216 13.79 9.62 -0.66
C ILE A 216 15.19 8.98 -0.54
N TYR A 217 15.39 7.76 -1.08
CA TYR A 217 16.69 7.10 -1.11
C TYR A 217 17.72 7.87 -1.95
N GLU A 218 17.27 8.56 -3.02
CA GLU A 218 18.11 9.45 -3.82
C GLU A 218 18.30 10.80 -3.14
N ALA A 219 17.21 11.39 -2.63
CA ALA A 219 17.22 12.73 -2.03
C ALA A 219 18.14 12.81 -0.79
N VAL A 220 18.10 11.81 0.10
CA VAL A 220 18.92 11.78 1.33
C VAL A 220 20.41 11.92 1.02
N TYR A 221 20.89 11.34 -0.08
CA TYR A 221 22.30 11.42 -0.47
C TYR A 221 22.73 12.86 -0.74
N TYR A 222 21.92 13.66 -1.43
CA TYR A 222 22.24 15.06 -1.70
C TYR A 222 22.33 15.90 -0.42
N PHE A 223 21.45 15.62 0.54
CA PHE A 223 21.40 16.35 1.81
C PHE A 223 22.46 15.90 2.81
N THR A 224 22.85 14.63 2.84
CA THR A 224 23.64 14.07 3.95
C THR A 224 24.97 13.47 3.51
N ASN A 225 25.18 13.28 2.20
CA ASN A 225 26.27 12.48 1.63
C ASN A 225 26.30 11.01 2.08
N HIS A 226 25.23 10.53 2.73
CA HIS A 226 25.02 9.14 3.10
C HIS A 226 24.05 8.45 2.14
N LYS A 227 24.34 7.20 1.80
CA LYS A 227 23.44 6.36 0.98
C LYS A 227 22.67 5.41 1.88
N ILE A 228 21.36 5.36 1.70
CA ILE A 228 20.50 4.35 2.32
C ILE A 228 20.23 3.26 1.30
N THR A 229 20.35 2.00 1.71
CA THR A 229 20.06 0.86 0.85
C THR A 229 18.61 0.43 1.04
N GLU A 230 17.85 0.33 -0.06
CA GLU A 230 16.56 -0.35 -0.07
C GLU A 230 16.74 -1.79 0.42
N ARG A 231 15.84 -2.25 1.30
CA ARG A 231 15.84 -3.65 1.74
C ARG A 231 15.48 -4.54 0.55
N HIS A 232 16.41 -5.40 0.14
CA HIS A 232 16.14 -6.42 -0.86
C HIS A 232 15.78 -7.74 -0.16
N TYR A 233 14.63 -8.31 -0.52
CA TYR A 233 14.20 -9.61 -0.04
C TYR A 233 14.44 -10.64 -1.14
N GLU A 234 15.38 -11.56 -0.91
CA GLU A 234 15.63 -12.65 -1.85
C GLU A 234 14.44 -13.63 -1.82
N PRO A 235 13.85 -13.96 -2.99
CA PRO A 235 12.78 -14.95 -3.05
C PRO A 235 13.25 -16.29 -2.49
N ASN A 236 12.45 -16.92 -1.64
CA ASN A 236 12.76 -18.27 -1.16
C ASN A 236 12.46 -19.29 -2.28
N PRO A 237 13.47 -19.95 -2.88
CA PRO A 237 13.26 -20.81 -4.05
C PRO A 237 12.35 -22.01 -3.77
N GLU A 238 12.40 -22.56 -2.56
CA GLU A 238 11.59 -23.72 -2.16
C GLU A 238 10.13 -23.34 -1.99
N VAL A 239 9.86 -22.22 -1.30
CA VAL A 239 8.51 -21.68 -1.14
C VAL A 239 7.91 -21.35 -2.51
N ASN A 240 8.70 -20.71 -3.38
CA ASN A 240 8.28 -20.35 -4.73
C ASN A 240 7.96 -21.61 -5.57
N LYS A 241 8.75 -22.68 -5.45
CA LYS A 241 8.47 -23.94 -6.14
C LYS A 241 7.18 -24.60 -5.67
N ILE A 242 6.94 -24.64 -4.36
CA ILE A 242 5.70 -25.18 -3.78
C ILE A 242 4.50 -24.38 -4.27
N TYR A 243 4.55 -23.05 -4.17
CA TYR A 243 3.51 -22.15 -4.67
C TYR A 243 3.23 -22.35 -6.16
N ASN A 244 4.27 -22.34 -7.00
CA ASN A 244 4.12 -22.51 -8.44
C ASN A 244 3.48 -23.86 -8.81
N ASN A 245 3.84 -24.95 -8.12
CA ASN A 245 3.23 -26.26 -8.36
C ASN A 245 1.74 -26.29 -7.98
N MET A 246 1.38 -25.75 -6.81
CA MET A 246 -0.02 -25.67 -6.37
C MET A 246 -0.84 -24.82 -7.34
N MET A 247 -0.33 -23.64 -7.71
CA MET A 247 -1.00 -22.75 -8.65
C MET A 247 -1.11 -23.34 -10.04
N LYS A 248 -0.10 -24.09 -10.51
CA LYS A 248 -0.17 -24.82 -11.78
C LYS A 248 -1.31 -25.82 -11.78
N ASN A 249 -1.41 -26.64 -10.73
CA ASN A 249 -2.47 -27.66 -10.61
C ASN A 249 -3.87 -27.02 -10.63
N LEU A 250 -4.06 -25.97 -9.83
CA LEU A 250 -5.32 -25.22 -9.82
C LEU A 250 -5.62 -24.62 -11.20
N SER A 251 -4.63 -23.97 -11.82
CA SER A 251 -4.76 -23.35 -13.14
C SER A 251 -5.13 -24.37 -14.22
N THR A 252 -4.49 -25.55 -14.24
CA THR A 252 -4.84 -26.64 -15.16
C THR A 252 -6.30 -27.07 -14.99
N LYS A 253 -6.76 -27.24 -13.75
CA LYS A 253 -8.14 -27.64 -13.44
C LYS A 253 -9.14 -26.59 -13.93
N VAL A 254 -8.94 -25.33 -13.54
CA VAL A 254 -9.84 -24.22 -13.89
C VAL A 254 -9.87 -24.00 -15.40
N LEU A 255 -8.73 -23.99 -16.09
CA LEU A 255 -8.69 -23.86 -17.55
C LEU A 255 -9.45 -24.97 -18.28
N LYS A 256 -9.32 -26.21 -17.81
CA LYS A 256 -10.05 -27.35 -18.39
C LYS A 256 -11.55 -27.16 -18.22
N GLU A 257 -11.99 -26.78 -17.02
CA GLU A 257 -13.38 -26.49 -16.72
C GLU A 257 -13.93 -25.34 -17.58
N THR A 258 -13.20 -24.21 -17.66
CA THR A 258 -13.57 -23.05 -18.49
C THR A 258 -13.72 -23.44 -19.95
N ARG A 259 -12.79 -24.23 -20.51
CA ARG A 259 -12.86 -24.66 -21.91
C ARG A 259 -14.07 -25.55 -22.18
N ASN A 260 -14.37 -26.47 -21.28
CA ASN A 260 -15.54 -27.34 -21.41
C ASN A 260 -16.83 -26.53 -21.33
N ASN A 261 -16.94 -25.62 -20.36
CA ASN A 261 -18.10 -24.73 -20.23
C ASN A 261 -18.26 -23.80 -21.42
N TYR A 262 -17.17 -23.26 -21.96
CA TYR A 262 -17.21 -22.43 -23.16
C TYR A 262 -17.82 -23.19 -24.34
N ASN A 263 -17.30 -24.38 -24.63
CA ASN A 263 -17.81 -25.21 -25.73
C ASN A 263 -19.28 -25.60 -25.52
N TYR A 264 -19.69 -25.89 -24.28
CA TYR A 264 -21.07 -26.21 -23.95
C TYR A 264 -21.99 -25.01 -24.20
N VAL A 265 -21.65 -23.83 -23.65
CA VAL A 265 -22.45 -22.61 -23.79
C VAL A 265 -22.52 -22.14 -25.24
N GLU A 266 -21.42 -22.20 -25.98
CA GLU A 266 -21.39 -21.85 -27.41
C GLU A 266 -22.35 -22.74 -28.22
N ASN A 267 -22.32 -24.05 -28.00
CA ASN A 267 -23.24 -24.98 -28.66
C ASN A 267 -24.70 -24.75 -28.25
N ARG A 268 -24.96 -24.46 -26.96
CA ARG A 268 -26.30 -24.15 -26.47
C ARG A 268 -26.83 -22.88 -27.12
N LEU A 269 -26.07 -21.78 -27.15
CA LEU A 269 -26.48 -20.53 -27.79
C LEU A 269 -26.80 -20.72 -29.27
N ASN A 270 -25.98 -21.48 -30.00
CA ASN A 270 -26.25 -21.81 -31.41
C ASN A 270 -27.59 -22.55 -31.60
N TYR A 271 -27.97 -23.43 -30.67
CA TYR A 271 -29.26 -24.10 -30.68
C TYR A 271 -30.40 -23.13 -30.33
N GLU A 272 -30.28 -22.41 -29.21
CA GLU A 272 -31.31 -21.50 -28.72
C GLU A 272 -31.64 -20.40 -29.74
N TYR A 273 -30.64 -19.80 -30.38
CA TYR A 273 -30.87 -18.77 -31.40
C TYR A 273 -31.63 -19.26 -32.63
N LYS A 274 -31.62 -20.57 -32.89
CA LYS A 274 -32.31 -21.16 -34.04
C LYS A 274 -33.76 -21.51 -33.71
N TYR A 275 -34.06 -21.88 -32.46
CA TYR A 275 -35.35 -22.50 -32.11
C TYR A 275 -36.13 -21.76 -31.02
N ASN A 276 -35.47 -20.95 -30.20
CA ASN A 276 -36.10 -20.27 -29.07
C ASN A 276 -36.59 -18.88 -29.47
N THR A 277 -37.91 -18.73 -29.57
CA THR A 277 -38.56 -17.47 -29.95
C THR A 277 -38.64 -16.46 -28.82
N ARG A 278 -38.29 -16.84 -27.57
CA ARG A 278 -38.30 -15.94 -26.40
C ARG A 278 -37.05 -15.04 -26.33
N ILE A 279 -35.99 -15.35 -27.10
CA ILE A 279 -34.76 -14.56 -27.14
C ILE A 279 -34.91 -13.42 -28.16
N ASN A 280 -35.05 -12.19 -27.65
CA ASN A 280 -35.09 -10.99 -28.51
C ASN A 280 -33.69 -10.55 -28.98
N TYR A 281 -33.66 -9.63 -29.94
CA TYR A 281 -32.40 -9.14 -30.55
C TYR A 281 -31.44 -8.51 -29.53
N ASN A 282 -31.94 -7.75 -28.56
CA ASN A 282 -31.11 -7.08 -27.56
C ASN A 282 -30.43 -8.10 -26.64
N LEU A 283 -31.19 -9.07 -26.15
CA LEU A 283 -30.67 -10.15 -25.31
C LEU A 283 -29.66 -11.00 -26.08
N LYS A 284 -29.94 -11.33 -27.33
CA LYS A 284 -28.98 -12.03 -28.20
C LYS A 284 -27.64 -11.30 -28.29
N ASN A 285 -27.66 -9.99 -28.55
CA ASN A 285 -26.44 -9.18 -28.61
C ASN A 285 -25.68 -9.16 -27.27
N GLU A 286 -26.40 -9.10 -26.15
CA GLU A 286 -25.78 -9.17 -24.82
C GLU A 286 -25.09 -10.52 -24.58
N LEU A 287 -25.76 -11.64 -24.89
CA LEU A 287 -25.22 -12.99 -24.74
C LEU A 287 -24.02 -13.23 -25.66
N ASP A 288 -24.07 -12.73 -26.91
CA ASP A 288 -22.93 -12.79 -27.85
C ASP A 288 -21.73 -11.98 -27.35
N SER A 289 -21.98 -10.81 -26.76
CA SER A 289 -20.94 -9.99 -26.13
C SER A 289 -20.31 -10.69 -24.92
N LYS A 290 -21.12 -11.31 -24.06
CA LYS A 290 -20.68 -12.12 -22.92
C LYS A 290 -19.85 -13.34 -23.39
N LEU A 291 -20.27 -14.04 -24.44
CA LEU A 291 -19.52 -15.17 -25.01
C LEU A 291 -18.18 -14.72 -25.59
N LYS A 292 -18.15 -13.63 -26.38
CA LYS A 292 -16.92 -13.05 -26.94
C LYS A 292 -15.93 -12.60 -25.85
N THR A 293 -16.45 -12.00 -24.78
CA THR A 293 -15.64 -11.59 -23.62
C THR A 293 -15.05 -12.81 -22.93
N SER A 294 -15.85 -13.86 -22.71
CA SER A 294 -15.40 -15.15 -22.16
C SER A 294 -14.31 -15.79 -23.00
N LYS A 295 -14.44 -15.74 -24.34
CA LYS A 295 -13.43 -16.24 -25.27
C LYS A 295 -12.11 -15.48 -25.13
N THR A 296 -12.17 -14.15 -25.08
CA THR A 296 -11.00 -13.29 -24.89
C THR A 296 -10.27 -13.61 -23.57
N TYR A 297 -11.02 -13.79 -22.49
CA TYR A 297 -10.48 -14.19 -21.20
C TYR A 297 -9.87 -15.59 -21.22
N LEU A 298 -10.52 -16.55 -21.88
CA LEU A 298 -9.97 -17.90 -22.04
C LEU A 298 -8.67 -17.90 -22.84
N ASP A 299 -8.58 -17.14 -23.94
CA ASP A 299 -7.37 -17.04 -24.76
C ASP A 299 -6.22 -16.37 -23.97
N SER A 300 -6.52 -15.28 -23.24
CA SER A 300 -5.58 -14.65 -22.31
C SER A 300 -5.13 -15.60 -21.21
N ALA A 301 -6.05 -16.40 -20.65
CA ALA A 301 -5.73 -17.39 -19.63
C ALA A 301 -4.77 -18.48 -20.16
N ASN A 302 -4.98 -18.95 -21.38
CA ASN A 302 -4.07 -19.90 -22.03
C ASN A 302 -2.69 -19.27 -22.26
N ALA A 303 -2.60 -18.03 -22.72
CA ALA A 303 -1.33 -17.33 -22.91
C ALA A 303 -0.54 -17.19 -21.58
N HIS A 304 -1.21 -16.78 -20.49
CA HIS A 304 -0.59 -16.71 -19.17
C HIS A 304 -0.11 -18.08 -18.67
N TYR A 305 -0.86 -19.15 -18.94
CA TYR A 305 -0.45 -20.50 -18.56
C TYR A 305 0.83 -20.94 -19.25
N LEU A 306 0.94 -20.68 -20.56
CA LEU A 306 2.14 -20.99 -21.35
C LEU A 306 3.37 -20.19 -20.87
N ASN A 307 3.15 -18.99 -20.33
CA ASN A 307 4.17 -18.14 -19.73
C ASN A 307 4.44 -18.46 -18.24
N ASN A 308 3.97 -19.61 -17.72
CA ASN A 308 4.08 -20.02 -16.30
C ASN A 308 3.46 -19.04 -15.30
N SER A 309 2.62 -18.11 -15.76
CA SER A 309 1.90 -17.14 -14.92
C SER A 309 0.58 -17.76 -14.44
N TYR A 310 0.67 -18.82 -13.62
CA TYR A 310 -0.47 -19.67 -13.27
C TYR A 310 -1.57 -18.97 -12.49
N TYR A 311 -1.22 -18.00 -11.62
CA TYR A 311 -2.21 -17.17 -10.94
C TYR A 311 -3.00 -16.30 -11.92
N ALA A 312 -2.31 -15.57 -12.80
CA ALA A 312 -2.95 -14.73 -13.82
C ALA A 312 -3.82 -15.57 -14.76
N SER A 313 -3.34 -16.75 -15.15
CA SER A 313 -4.11 -17.72 -15.93
C SER A 313 -5.40 -18.13 -15.21
N THR A 314 -5.30 -18.54 -13.94
CA THR A 314 -6.45 -18.93 -13.12
C THR A 314 -7.45 -17.78 -12.98
N SER A 315 -6.97 -16.55 -12.74
CA SER A 315 -7.80 -15.36 -12.59
C SER A 315 -8.58 -15.03 -13.87
N LYS A 316 -7.94 -15.10 -15.05
CA LYS A 316 -8.61 -14.89 -16.34
C LYS A 316 -9.61 -16.01 -16.66
N ALA A 317 -9.23 -17.27 -16.41
CA ALA A 317 -10.12 -18.42 -16.60
C ALA A 317 -11.35 -18.37 -15.68
N PHE A 318 -11.16 -17.90 -14.45
CA PHE A 318 -12.23 -17.65 -13.48
C PHE A 318 -13.20 -16.56 -13.95
N GLY A 319 -12.69 -15.43 -14.47
CA GLY A 319 -13.55 -14.39 -15.04
C GLY A 319 -14.39 -14.90 -16.22
N ALA A 320 -13.83 -15.77 -17.06
CA ALA A 320 -14.59 -16.42 -18.13
C ALA A 320 -15.68 -17.36 -17.59
N LEU A 321 -15.39 -18.14 -16.54
CA LEU A 321 -16.37 -19.03 -15.91
C LEU A 321 -17.58 -18.28 -15.35
N ILE A 322 -17.37 -17.17 -14.66
CA ILE A 322 -18.47 -16.33 -14.14
C ILE A 322 -19.37 -15.90 -15.29
N THR A 323 -18.77 -15.40 -16.37
CA THR A 323 -19.51 -14.89 -17.52
C THR A 323 -20.28 -16.00 -18.23
N LEU A 324 -19.68 -17.18 -18.39
CA LEU A 324 -20.31 -18.34 -19.00
C LEU A 324 -21.47 -18.89 -18.15
N GLU A 325 -21.34 -18.92 -16.83
CA GLU A 325 -22.42 -19.32 -15.93
C GLU A 325 -23.58 -18.30 -15.97
N SER A 326 -23.27 -17.01 -16.02
CA SER A 326 -24.28 -15.95 -16.16
C SER A 326 -25.10 -16.14 -17.45
N VAL A 327 -24.43 -16.43 -18.56
CA VAL A 327 -25.10 -16.77 -19.83
C VAL A 327 -26.00 -17.99 -19.66
N ASN A 328 -25.47 -19.08 -19.10
CA ASN A 328 -26.22 -20.32 -18.93
C ASN A 328 -27.44 -20.15 -18.01
N THR A 329 -27.29 -19.39 -16.93
CA THR A 329 -28.36 -19.08 -15.97
C THR A 329 -29.40 -18.16 -16.60
N THR A 330 -28.98 -17.20 -17.43
CA THR A 330 -29.88 -16.34 -18.20
C THR A 330 -30.72 -17.15 -19.19
N LEU A 331 -30.13 -18.13 -19.87
CA LEU A 331 -30.86 -19.02 -20.77
C LEU A 331 -31.90 -19.84 -20.00
N ASN A 332 -31.53 -20.43 -18.86
CA ASN A 332 -32.49 -21.15 -18.01
C ASN A 332 -33.64 -20.25 -17.53
N TYR A 333 -33.36 -18.99 -17.21
CA TYR A 333 -34.38 -18.00 -16.87
C TYR A 333 -35.36 -17.76 -18.03
N VAL A 334 -34.86 -17.61 -19.26
CA VAL A 334 -35.70 -17.43 -20.46
C VAL A 334 -36.53 -18.68 -20.77
N ASP A 335 -35.95 -19.86 -20.55
CA ASP A 335 -36.59 -21.15 -20.81
C ASP A 335 -37.68 -21.47 -19.79
N SER A 336 -37.56 -20.95 -18.58
CA SER A 336 -38.52 -21.21 -17.50
C SER A 336 -39.91 -20.60 -17.78
N ASP A 337 -40.96 -21.27 -17.31
CA ASP A 337 -42.34 -20.76 -17.43
C ASP A 337 -42.61 -19.62 -16.44
N ASP A 338 -41.94 -19.63 -15.29
CA ASP A 338 -41.93 -18.54 -14.30
C ASP A 338 -40.49 -18.12 -14.01
N GLY A 339 -40.02 -17.14 -14.79
CA GLY A 339 -38.68 -16.58 -14.64
C GLY A 339 -38.43 -15.95 -13.27
N ASN A 340 -39.45 -15.36 -12.65
CA ASN A 340 -39.29 -14.73 -11.35
C ASN A 340 -39.08 -15.79 -10.26
N GLN A 341 -39.84 -16.88 -10.30
CA GLN A 341 -39.66 -18.01 -9.41
C GLN A 341 -38.33 -18.72 -9.65
N TYR A 342 -37.88 -18.84 -10.91
CA TYR A 342 -36.57 -19.40 -11.24
C TYR A 342 -35.43 -18.58 -10.61
N VAL A 343 -35.40 -17.26 -10.80
CA VAL A 343 -34.35 -16.40 -10.23
C VAL A 343 -34.37 -16.47 -8.70
N LYS A 344 -35.56 -16.44 -8.09
CA LYS A 344 -35.69 -16.58 -6.64
C LYS A 344 -35.07 -17.88 -6.13
N GLN A 345 -35.38 -19.01 -6.77
CA GLN A 345 -34.83 -20.30 -6.38
C GLN A 345 -33.31 -20.34 -6.58
N TYR A 346 -32.82 -19.82 -7.71
CA TYR A 346 -31.40 -19.70 -7.98
C TYR A 346 -30.66 -18.92 -6.88
N LEU A 347 -31.18 -17.76 -6.46
CA LEU A 347 -30.56 -16.96 -5.39
C LEU A 347 -30.59 -17.66 -4.04
N ILE A 348 -31.67 -18.41 -3.72
CA ILE A 348 -31.73 -19.25 -2.52
C ILE A 348 -30.65 -20.34 -2.55
N ASP A 349 -30.49 -21.01 -3.70
CA ASP A 349 -29.49 -22.07 -3.85
C ASP A 349 -28.06 -21.52 -3.69
N VAL A 350 -27.79 -20.35 -4.26
CA VAL A 350 -26.51 -19.63 -4.09
C VAL A 350 -26.27 -19.28 -2.62
N GLN A 351 -27.27 -18.74 -1.92
CA GLN A 351 -27.15 -18.41 -0.50
C GLN A 351 -26.85 -19.65 0.35
N ASN A 352 -27.54 -20.77 0.09
CA ASN A 352 -27.32 -22.03 0.81
C ASN A 352 -25.90 -22.59 0.56
N GLU A 353 -25.40 -22.50 -0.67
CA GLU A 353 -24.02 -22.88 -1.02
C GLU A 353 -23.02 -22.00 -0.24
N LEU A 354 -23.22 -20.67 -0.26
CA LEU A 354 -22.38 -19.72 0.47
C LEU A 354 -22.37 -19.95 1.98
N ASP A 355 -23.52 -20.20 2.59
CA ASP A 355 -23.63 -20.49 4.03
C ASP A 355 -22.86 -21.76 4.41
N SER A 356 -22.85 -22.76 3.53
CA SER A 356 -22.06 -23.99 3.71
C SER A 356 -20.56 -23.70 3.57
N GLU A 357 -20.16 -22.92 2.57
CA GLU A 357 -18.76 -22.55 2.34
C GLU A 357 -18.21 -21.68 3.48
N LYS A 358 -18.99 -20.72 3.97
CA LYS A 358 -18.66 -19.89 5.14
C LYS A 358 -18.36 -20.74 6.37
N LYS A 359 -19.22 -21.71 6.67
CA LYS A 359 -18.99 -22.67 7.77
C LYS A 359 -17.69 -23.46 7.60
N LEU A 360 -17.32 -23.83 6.38
CA LEU A 360 -16.05 -24.54 6.14
C LEU A 360 -14.84 -23.64 6.42
N VAL A 361 -14.91 -22.38 6.01
CA VAL A 361 -13.85 -21.39 6.21
C VAL A 361 -13.70 -21.03 7.70
N ASP A 362 -14.82 -20.80 8.40
CA ASP A 362 -14.82 -20.39 9.81
C ASP A 362 -14.38 -21.51 10.76
N ASN A 363 -14.57 -22.78 10.38
CA ASN A 363 -14.14 -23.93 11.18
C ASN A 363 -12.65 -24.29 10.99
N GLU A 364 -11.94 -23.65 10.05
CA GLU A 364 -10.54 -23.98 9.79
C GLU A 364 -9.61 -23.43 10.87
N SER A 365 -8.69 -24.25 11.36
CA SER A 365 -7.74 -23.85 12.40
C SER A 365 -6.66 -22.91 11.85
N LEU A 366 -6.51 -21.74 12.47
CA LEU A 366 -5.53 -20.74 12.10
C LEU A 366 -4.12 -21.11 12.58
N SER A 367 -3.13 -20.97 11.71
CA SER A 367 -1.72 -21.18 12.01
C SER A 367 -0.86 -20.19 11.22
N LYS A 368 0.42 -20.07 11.56
CA LYS A 368 1.36 -19.21 10.82
C LYS A 368 1.47 -19.55 9.33
N ASN A 369 1.26 -20.83 8.96
CA ASN A 369 1.37 -21.27 7.56
C ASN A 369 0.02 -21.22 6.81
N SER A 370 -1.10 -21.12 7.53
CA SER A 370 -2.44 -21.09 6.94
C SER A 370 -3.10 -19.71 6.94
N ILE A 371 -2.53 -18.73 7.68
CA ILE A 371 -3.14 -17.41 7.89
C ILE A 371 -3.46 -16.69 6.59
N GLU A 372 -2.54 -16.64 5.63
CA GLU A 372 -2.77 -15.95 4.35
C GLU A 372 -3.92 -16.57 3.54
N TYR A 373 -3.97 -17.91 3.51
CA TYR A 373 -5.03 -18.64 2.81
C TYR A 373 -6.39 -18.48 3.49
N ILE A 374 -6.44 -18.50 4.82
CA ILE A 374 -7.67 -18.33 5.59
C ILE A 374 -8.18 -16.89 5.45
N VAL A 375 -7.31 -15.88 5.55
CA VAL A 375 -7.66 -14.48 5.31
C VAL A 375 -8.21 -14.30 3.90
N ALA A 376 -7.52 -14.83 2.88
CA ALA A 376 -7.96 -14.77 1.50
C ALA A 376 -9.33 -15.45 1.28
N SER A 377 -9.62 -16.53 2.02
CA SER A 377 -10.89 -17.26 1.97
C SER A 377 -12.01 -16.48 2.66
N LYS A 378 -11.79 -16.00 3.89
CA LYS A 378 -12.76 -15.17 4.64
C LYS A 378 -13.14 -13.91 3.86
N SER A 379 -12.14 -13.20 3.32
CA SER A 379 -12.36 -11.99 2.51
C SER A 379 -13.24 -12.27 1.28
N ARG A 380 -13.06 -13.43 0.64
CA ARG A 380 -13.87 -13.87 -0.51
C ARG A 380 -15.31 -14.23 -0.15
N ILE A 381 -15.51 -14.91 0.99
CA ILE A 381 -16.85 -15.19 1.50
C ILE A 381 -17.58 -13.88 1.78
N TYR A 382 -16.92 -12.92 2.43
CA TYR A 382 -17.54 -11.63 2.71
C TYR A 382 -17.94 -10.88 1.43
N GLU A 383 -17.05 -10.82 0.43
CA GLU A 383 -17.39 -10.22 -0.86
C GLU A 383 -18.57 -10.93 -1.53
N ALA A 384 -18.67 -12.26 -1.39
CA ALA A 384 -19.82 -13.02 -1.87
C ALA A 384 -21.13 -12.65 -1.14
N GLU A 385 -21.07 -12.40 0.18
CA GLU A 385 -22.20 -11.93 0.98
C GLU A 385 -22.69 -10.55 0.53
N GLU A 386 -21.78 -9.59 0.26
CA GLU A 386 -22.19 -8.29 -0.32
C GLU A 386 -22.84 -8.44 -1.70
N LEU A 387 -22.31 -9.33 -2.54
CA LEU A 387 -22.81 -9.56 -3.90
C LEU A 387 -24.19 -10.24 -3.89
N ILE A 388 -24.44 -11.18 -2.99
CA ILE A 388 -25.75 -11.85 -2.89
C ILE A 388 -26.81 -10.90 -2.32
N ASP A 389 -26.45 -10.02 -1.39
CA ASP A 389 -27.34 -8.95 -0.92
C ASP A 389 -27.73 -8.00 -2.06
N SER A 390 -26.74 -7.62 -2.90
CA SER A 390 -27.00 -6.83 -4.10
C SER A 390 -27.90 -7.57 -5.10
N ALA A 391 -27.71 -8.89 -5.25
CA ALA A 391 -28.54 -9.71 -6.13
C ALA A 391 -30.00 -9.75 -5.66
N TRP A 392 -30.24 -9.92 -4.36
CA TRP A 392 -31.59 -9.83 -3.78
C TRP A 392 -32.22 -8.46 -3.97
N LYS A 393 -31.45 -7.38 -3.78
CA LYS A 393 -31.91 -6.03 -4.04
C LYS A 393 -32.34 -5.84 -5.50
N ASP A 394 -31.56 -6.33 -6.46
CA ASP A 394 -31.91 -6.25 -7.88
C ASP A 394 -33.14 -7.11 -8.23
N TYR A 395 -33.27 -8.29 -7.61
CA TYR A 395 -34.45 -9.13 -7.73
C TYR A 395 -35.72 -8.39 -7.30
N TYR A 396 -35.75 -7.82 -6.09
CA TYR A 396 -36.91 -7.07 -5.59
C TYR A 396 -37.18 -5.77 -6.36
N ASN A 397 -36.18 -5.21 -7.04
CA ASN A 397 -36.34 -4.07 -7.94
C ASN A 397 -36.74 -4.46 -9.38
N ASN A 398 -37.14 -5.71 -9.60
CA ASN A 398 -37.56 -6.24 -10.89
C ASN A 398 -36.46 -6.14 -11.98
N LYS A 399 -35.20 -6.40 -11.59
CA LYS A 399 -34.03 -6.46 -12.47
C LYS A 399 -33.43 -7.87 -12.48
N PRO A 400 -34.12 -8.88 -13.06
CA PRO A 400 -33.73 -10.28 -12.96
C PRO A 400 -32.36 -10.59 -13.56
N LEU A 401 -31.98 -9.94 -14.68
CA LEU A 401 -30.67 -10.16 -15.29
C LEU A 401 -29.53 -9.61 -14.42
N SER A 402 -29.72 -8.45 -13.80
CA SER A 402 -28.75 -7.88 -12.85
C SER A 402 -28.63 -8.73 -11.58
N ALA A 403 -29.75 -9.29 -11.11
CA ALA A 403 -29.78 -10.24 -10.00
C ALA A 403 -29.02 -11.54 -10.34
N ILE A 404 -29.22 -12.09 -11.54
CA ILE A 404 -28.46 -13.25 -12.05
C ILE A 404 -26.97 -12.95 -12.11
N ASP A 405 -26.57 -11.78 -12.64
CA ASP A 405 -25.17 -11.41 -12.76
C ASP A 405 -24.49 -11.28 -11.38
N SER A 406 -25.12 -10.57 -10.45
CA SER A 406 -24.62 -10.41 -9.07
C SER A 406 -24.60 -11.74 -8.32
N GLY A 407 -25.65 -12.55 -8.44
CA GLY A 407 -25.75 -13.87 -7.80
C GLY A 407 -24.73 -14.88 -8.37
N THR A 408 -24.49 -14.84 -9.69
CA THR A 408 -23.45 -15.65 -10.32
C THR A 408 -22.07 -15.27 -9.81
N TYR A 409 -21.81 -13.96 -9.68
CA TYR A 409 -20.54 -13.51 -9.14
C TYR A 409 -20.39 -13.96 -7.67
N ALA A 410 -21.42 -13.78 -6.83
CA ALA A 410 -21.42 -14.25 -5.45
C ALA A 410 -21.08 -15.75 -5.35
N LYS A 411 -21.78 -16.60 -6.12
CA LYS A 411 -21.54 -18.05 -6.21
C LYS A 411 -20.08 -18.38 -6.48
N PHE A 412 -19.47 -17.72 -7.47
CA PHE A 412 -18.08 -17.99 -7.84
C PHE A 412 -17.07 -17.38 -6.86
N ARG A 413 -17.37 -16.27 -6.18
CA ARG A 413 -16.53 -15.77 -5.08
C ARG A 413 -16.47 -16.78 -3.94
N GLY A 414 -17.60 -17.36 -3.57
CA GLY A 414 -17.70 -18.48 -2.62
C GLY A 414 -16.82 -19.67 -3.01
N LYS A 415 -17.00 -20.20 -4.24
CA LYS A 415 -16.15 -21.29 -4.77
C LYS A 415 -14.65 -20.96 -4.73
N SER A 416 -14.30 -19.72 -5.06
CA SER A 416 -12.91 -19.28 -5.02
C SER A 416 -12.37 -19.23 -3.59
N ALA A 417 -13.20 -18.92 -2.57
CA ALA A 417 -12.79 -19.01 -1.17
C ALA A 417 -12.36 -20.44 -0.82
N ILE A 418 -13.13 -21.44 -1.27
CA ILE A 418 -12.78 -22.85 -1.05
C ILE A 418 -11.50 -23.26 -1.79
N TRP A 419 -11.22 -22.70 -2.97
CA TRP A 419 -9.93 -22.92 -3.64
C TRP A 419 -8.77 -22.44 -2.77
N TRP A 420 -8.85 -21.22 -2.22
CA TRP A 420 -7.82 -20.67 -1.33
C TRP A 420 -7.65 -21.48 -0.05
N LEU A 421 -8.75 -21.92 0.55
CA LEU A 421 -8.73 -22.78 1.73
C LEU A 421 -7.97 -24.09 1.45
N ASN A 422 -8.23 -24.71 0.30
CA ASN A 422 -7.57 -25.97 -0.09
C ASN A 422 -6.10 -25.78 -0.45
N LEU A 423 -5.71 -24.66 -1.06
CA LEU A 423 -4.30 -24.32 -1.27
C LEU A 423 -3.52 -24.27 0.05
N GLY A 424 -4.13 -23.77 1.12
CA GLY A 424 -3.55 -23.79 2.46
C GLY A 424 -3.31 -25.21 3.01
N LYS A 425 -4.26 -26.13 2.75
CA LYS A 425 -4.15 -27.55 3.17
C LYS A 425 -3.05 -28.27 2.40
N GLU A 426 -2.97 -28.08 1.09
CA GLU A 426 -1.92 -28.64 0.24
C GLU A 426 -0.53 -28.11 0.63
N SER A 427 -0.43 -26.81 0.91
CA SER A 427 0.80 -26.17 1.38
C SER A 427 1.32 -26.84 2.65
N ASN A 428 0.47 -26.98 3.68
CA ASN A 428 0.83 -27.62 4.96
C ASN A 428 1.31 -29.07 4.77
N ASN A 429 0.65 -29.85 3.92
CA ASN A 429 1.04 -31.23 3.64
C ASN A 429 2.39 -31.32 2.91
N ASN A 430 2.62 -30.43 1.94
CA ASN A 430 3.87 -30.38 1.19
C ASN A 430 5.05 -30.02 2.11
N TYR A 431 4.92 -28.97 2.95
CA TYR A 431 5.94 -28.62 3.95
C TYR A 431 6.29 -29.78 4.89
N GLY A 432 5.29 -30.54 5.35
CA GLY A 432 5.48 -31.73 6.19
C GLY A 432 6.29 -32.84 5.49
N SER A 433 6.08 -33.04 4.19
CA SER A 433 6.85 -34.02 3.39
C SER A 433 8.30 -33.58 3.15
N TYR A 434 8.54 -32.29 2.93
CA TYR A 434 9.88 -31.73 2.71
C TYR A 434 10.74 -31.76 3.97
N ALA A 435 10.14 -31.53 5.14
CA ALA A 435 10.82 -31.65 6.43
C ALA A 435 11.33 -33.08 6.72
N ASN A 436 10.72 -34.10 6.11
CA ASN A 436 11.07 -35.50 6.29
C ASN A 436 12.13 -36.03 5.30
N ASN A 437 12.50 -35.25 4.28
CA ASN A 437 13.53 -35.67 3.33
C ASN A 437 14.93 -35.33 3.88
N LYS A 438 15.67 -36.39 4.24
CA LYS A 438 17.00 -36.37 4.86
C LYS A 438 18.01 -35.54 4.05
N ASN A 439 18.23 -34.28 4.46
CA ASN A 439 19.52 -33.56 4.44
C ASN A 439 19.44 -32.13 5.01
N ASN A 440 18.26 -31.60 5.35
CA ASN A 440 18.09 -30.27 5.97
C ASN A 440 17.85 -30.30 7.49
N ILE A 441 18.50 -31.22 8.21
CA ILE A 441 18.38 -31.38 9.69
C ILE A 441 18.96 -30.17 10.46
N LYS A 442 19.70 -29.26 9.81
CA LYS A 442 20.26 -28.07 10.48
C LYS A 442 19.25 -26.97 10.78
N ILE A 443 18.09 -26.93 10.10
CA ILE A 443 17.03 -25.92 10.35
C ILE A 443 16.10 -26.35 11.50
N ILE A 444 16.04 -27.65 11.80
CA ILE A 444 15.06 -28.22 12.74
C ILE A 444 15.56 -28.25 14.19
N LYS A 445 16.86 -28.08 14.45
CA LYS A 445 17.37 -28.05 15.85
C LYS A 445 16.90 -26.82 16.65
N ASN A 446 16.41 -25.76 16.00
CA ASN A 446 15.79 -24.60 16.67
C ASN A 446 14.26 -24.63 16.70
N ASN A 447 13.60 -25.63 16.10
CA ASN A 447 12.14 -25.71 16.01
C ASN A 447 11.57 -26.94 16.74
N LYS A 448 12.09 -27.25 17.93
CA LYS A 448 11.50 -28.27 18.83
C LYS A 448 10.20 -27.83 19.52
N HIS A 449 9.57 -26.72 19.10
CA HIS A 449 8.33 -26.20 19.67
C HIS A 449 7.07 -26.32 18.76
N THR A 450 7.13 -27.04 17.64
CA THR A 450 6.01 -27.09 16.68
C THR A 450 4.89 -28.08 17.03
N LYS A 451 4.52 -28.17 18.31
CA LYS A 451 3.23 -28.75 18.74
C LYS A 451 2.25 -27.75 19.36
N ASN A 452 2.57 -26.44 19.40
CA ASN A 452 1.68 -25.36 19.88
C ASN A 452 1.58 -24.18 18.87
N GLY A 453 1.25 -24.43 17.61
CA GLY A 453 1.28 -23.43 16.53
C GLY A 453 -0.07 -22.81 16.12
N LEU A 454 -1.16 -23.13 16.82
CA LEU A 454 -2.49 -22.60 16.53
C LEU A 454 -2.61 -21.16 17.04
N ILE A 455 -3.17 -20.29 16.21
CA ILE A 455 -3.41 -18.88 16.54
C ILE A 455 -4.89 -18.74 16.87
N ASN A 456 -5.22 -18.19 18.03
CA ASN A 456 -6.59 -17.75 18.30
C ASN A 456 -6.79 -16.36 17.67
N GLU A 457 -7.82 -16.21 16.84
CA GLU A 457 -8.14 -14.93 16.19
C GLU A 457 -8.33 -13.79 17.20
N SER A 458 -8.86 -14.06 18.40
CA SER A 458 -8.99 -13.03 19.44
C SER A 458 -7.66 -12.41 19.86
N ASN A 459 -6.55 -13.16 19.73
CA ASN A 459 -5.21 -12.66 20.06
C ASN A 459 -4.69 -11.69 18.99
N LEU A 460 -5.36 -11.57 17.84
CA LEU A 460 -4.99 -10.65 16.77
C LEU A 460 -5.57 -9.25 16.95
N LYS A 461 -6.34 -8.98 18.01
CA LYS A 461 -6.93 -7.66 18.28
C LYS A 461 -5.93 -6.51 18.14
N TYR A 462 -4.77 -6.60 18.81
CA TYR A 462 -3.76 -5.54 18.76
C TYR A 462 -3.10 -5.41 17.39
N LEU A 463 -2.94 -6.53 16.67
CA LEU A 463 -2.43 -6.53 15.31
C LEU A 463 -3.43 -5.88 14.35
N ALA A 464 -4.72 -6.21 14.47
CA ALA A 464 -5.79 -5.61 13.69
C ALA A 464 -5.87 -4.10 13.90
N GLN A 465 -5.78 -3.64 15.16
CA GLN A 465 -5.69 -2.21 15.47
C GLN A 465 -4.49 -1.56 14.78
N GLU A 466 -3.33 -2.20 14.79
CA GLU A 466 -2.13 -1.66 14.14
C GLU A 466 -2.27 -1.55 12.61
N TYR A 467 -2.83 -2.56 11.95
CA TYR A 467 -3.12 -2.48 10.52
C TYR A 467 -4.16 -1.38 10.23
N LEU A 468 -5.17 -1.26 11.09
CA LEU A 468 -6.20 -0.25 10.98
C LEU A 468 -5.63 1.16 11.10
N ASP A 469 -4.87 1.45 12.15
CA ASP A 469 -4.24 2.74 12.40
C ASP A 469 -3.31 3.13 11.24
N ASN A 470 -2.50 2.19 10.75
CA ASN A 470 -1.62 2.41 9.61
C ASN A 470 -2.41 2.73 8.33
N SER A 471 -3.49 1.98 8.05
CA SER A 471 -4.34 2.22 6.88
C SER A 471 -5.07 3.55 6.97
N GLU A 472 -5.55 3.95 8.16
CA GLU A 472 -6.26 5.19 8.38
C GLU A 472 -5.37 6.41 8.07
N VAL A 473 -4.12 6.40 8.54
CA VAL A 473 -3.17 7.49 8.25
C VAL A 473 -2.97 7.67 6.75
N VAL A 474 -2.81 6.58 6.00
CA VAL A 474 -2.56 6.62 4.56
C VAL A 474 -3.81 7.00 3.76
N VAL A 475 -4.97 6.44 4.10
CA VAL A 475 -6.24 6.78 3.47
C VAL A 475 -6.58 8.24 3.70
N LEU A 476 -6.46 8.73 4.94
CA LEU A 476 -6.69 10.14 5.27
C LEU A 476 -5.78 11.05 4.44
N TYR A 477 -4.49 10.75 4.39
CA TYR A 477 -3.54 11.51 3.58
C TYR A 477 -3.90 11.52 2.09
N SER A 478 -4.14 10.34 1.50
CA SER A 478 -4.55 10.25 0.08
C SER A 478 -5.83 11.05 -0.20
N SER A 479 -6.79 11.04 0.72
CA SER A 479 -8.05 11.79 0.57
C SER A 479 -7.89 13.31 0.66
N MET A 480 -6.80 13.79 1.28
CA MET A 480 -6.47 15.21 1.35
C MET A 480 -5.80 15.72 0.07
N VAL A 481 -5.01 14.87 -0.59
CA VAL A 481 -4.17 15.28 -1.74
C VAL A 481 -4.73 14.84 -3.09
N LEU A 482 -5.70 13.93 -3.11
CA LEU A 482 -6.34 13.41 -4.33
C LEU A 482 -7.84 13.72 -4.39
N PRO A 483 -8.43 13.79 -5.61
CA PRO A 483 -9.88 13.82 -5.78
C PRO A 483 -10.57 12.60 -5.16
N THR A 484 -11.79 12.80 -4.65
CA THR A 484 -12.61 11.77 -4.01
C THR A 484 -12.88 10.55 -4.91
N THR A 485 -12.95 10.76 -6.22
CA THR A 485 -13.13 9.68 -7.21
C THR A 485 -12.00 8.65 -7.18
N LEU A 486 -10.79 9.04 -6.80
CA LEU A 486 -9.62 8.16 -6.71
C LEU A 486 -9.49 7.50 -5.33
N THR A 487 -10.15 8.02 -4.30
CA THR A 487 -9.99 7.55 -2.90
C THR A 487 -11.20 6.81 -2.35
N THR A 488 -12.33 6.81 -3.07
CA THR A 488 -13.58 6.17 -2.64
C THR A 488 -13.40 4.70 -2.25
N SER A 489 -12.68 3.91 -3.06
CA SER A 489 -12.44 2.48 -2.76
C SER A 489 -11.60 2.30 -1.50
N ALA A 490 -10.61 3.16 -1.27
CA ALA A 490 -9.77 3.11 -0.09
C ALA A 490 -10.57 3.47 1.18
N MET A 491 -11.42 4.50 1.10
CA MET A 491 -12.33 4.90 2.18
C MET A 491 -13.34 3.79 2.50
N LYS A 492 -13.97 3.17 1.50
CA LYS A 492 -14.91 2.05 1.71
C LYS A 492 -14.24 0.91 2.48
N ASN A 493 -13.05 0.47 2.04
CA ASN A 493 -12.34 -0.61 2.72
C ASN A 493 -11.90 -0.22 4.14
N LEU A 494 -11.56 1.05 4.39
CA LEU A 494 -11.26 1.52 5.74
C LEU A 494 -12.50 1.45 6.66
N ASP A 495 -13.66 1.87 6.17
CA ASP A 495 -14.92 1.79 6.91
C ASP A 495 -15.30 0.33 7.20
N ASP A 496 -15.13 -0.56 6.22
CA ASP A 496 -15.31 -2.00 6.40
C ASP A 496 -14.34 -2.56 7.46
N ALA A 497 -13.06 -2.14 7.43
CA ALA A 497 -12.07 -2.56 8.42
C ALA A 497 -12.45 -2.14 9.85
N LYS A 498 -12.97 -0.91 10.02
CA LYS A 498 -13.49 -0.38 11.29
C LYS A 498 -14.71 -1.19 11.77
N ARG A 499 -15.64 -1.49 10.87
CA ARG A 499 -16.82 -2.31 11.18
C ARG A 499 -16.40 -3.70 11.69
N TYR A 500 -15.51 -4.39 10.98
CA TYR A 500 -15.03 -5.71 11.41
C TYR A 500 -14.28 -5.71 12.72
N TYR A 501 -13.49 -4.68 12.96
CA TYR A 501 -12.81 -4.54 14.23
C TYR A 501 -13.81 -4.48 15.40
N ASN A 502 -14.90 -3.72 15.22
CA ASN A 502 -15.97 -3.59 16.21
C ASN A 502 -16.78 -4.89 16.39
N GLU A 503 -16.96 -5.65 15.31
CA GLU A 503 -17.60 -6.97 15.31
C GLU A 503 -16.69 -8.09 15.88
N LYS A 504 -15.41 -7.77 16.16
CA LYS A 504 -14.35 -8.70 16.63
C LYS A 504 -13.89 -9.71 15.57
N GLU A 505 -14.17 -9.44 14.30
CA GLU A 505 -13.66 -10.17 13.13
C GLU A 505 -12.26 -9.64 12.78
N TYR A 506 -11.28 -9.92 13.63
CA TYR A 506 -9.95 -9.29 13.55
C TYR A 506 -9.18 -9.66 12.28
N LEU A 507 -9.34 -10.87 11.74
CA LEU A 507 -8.71 -11.26 10.47
C LEU A 507 -9.29 -10.48 9.28
N LEU A 508 -10.61 -10.27 9.26
CA LEU A 508 -11.27 -9.47 8.23
C LEU A 508 -10.89 -8.00 8.34
N SER A 509 -10.81 -7.47 9.57
CA SER A 509 -10.30 -6.13 9.83
C SER A 509 -8.89 -5.94 9.26
N ILE A 510 -7.96 -6.87 9.54
CA ILE A 510 -6.61 -6.86 8.95
C ILE A 510 -6.67 -6.89 7.41
N SER A 511 -7.47 -7.79 6.84
CA SER A 511 -7.62 -7.88 5.37
C SER A 511 -8.07 -6.56 4.76
N LYS A 512 -9.08 -5.92 5.35
CA LYS A 512 -9.66 -4.69 4.83
C LYS A 512 -8.79 -3.47 5.07
N SER A 513 -8.02 -3.45 6.15
CA SER A 513 -6.96 -2.47 6.35
C SER A 513 -5.86 -2.58 5.29
N ILE A 514 -5.45 -3.80 4.93
CA ILE A 514 -4.49 -4.02 3.84
C ILE A 514 -5.08 -3.52 2.51
N ASP A 515 -6.32 -3.89 2.18
CA ASP A 515 -7.00 -3.42 0.97
C ASP A 515 -7.05 -1.88 0.94
N ALA A 516 -7.50 -1.25 2.02
CA ALA A 516 -7.59 0.21 2.16
C ALA A 516 -6.23 0.90 1.92
N TYR A 517 -5.17 0.36 2.54
CA TYR A 517 -3.81 0.84 2.35
C TYR A 517 -3.37 0.72 0.89
N VAL A 518 -3.55 -0.45 0.27
CA VAL A 518 -3.16 -0.72 -1.12
C VAL A 518 -3.89 0.19 -2.09
N TYR A 519 -5.20 0.35 -1.95
CA TYR A 519 -5.98 1.25 -2.81
C TYR A 519 -5.53 2.70 -2.66
N ALA A 520 -5.30 3.18 -1.43
CA ALA A 520 -4.81 4.54 -1.20
C ALA A 520 -3.42 4.77 -1.83
N THR A 521 -2.47 3.86 -1.63
CA THR A 521 -1.14 3.96 -2.25
C THR A 521 -1.18 3.85 -3.76
N THR A 522 -2.02 2.96 -4.31
CA THR A 522 -2.15 2.80 -5.76
C THR A 522 -2.65 4.09 -6.40
N SER A 523 -3.61 4.77 -5.76
CA SER A 523 -4.13 6.05 -6.23
C SER A 523 -3.09 7.17 -6.19
N LEU A 524 -2.25 7.21 -5.16
CA LEU A 524 -1.12 8.15 -5.08
C LEU A 524 -0.10 7.90 -6.20
N ASN A 525 0.21 6.63 -6.44
CA ASN A 525 1.17 6.22 -7.45
C ASN A 525 0.65 6.47 -8.88
N TYR A 526 -0.66 6.50 -9.11
CA TYR A 526 -1.23 6.77 -10.44
C TYR A 526 -0.84 8.14 -11.01
N MET A 527 -0.37 9.06 -10.16
CA MET A 527 0.11 10.39 -10.55
C MET A 527 1.63 10.44 -10.78
N GLU A 528 2.35 9.32 -10.72
CA GLU A 528 3.81 9.27 -10.82
C GLU A 528 4.35 8.86 -12.21
N ASP A 529 5.68 8.89 -12.33
CA ASP A 529 6.44 8.32 -13.46
C ASP A 529 6.13 6.82 -13.64
N ILE A 530 5.32 6.50 -14.66
CA ILE A 530 4.96 5.14 -15.05
C ILE A 530 6.18 4.22 -15.22
N SER A 531 7.32 4.76 -15.68
CA SER A 531 8.54 3.98 -15.87
C SER A 531 9.20 3.61 -14.54
N TYR A 532 9.08 4.47 -13.53
CA TYR A 532 9.51 4.17 -12.16
C TYR A 532 8.62 3.09 -11.53
N LEU A 533 7.30 3.24 -11.63
CA LEU A 533 6.34 2.27 -11.10
C LEU A 533 6.54 0.87 -11.70
N LYS A 534 6.79 0.78 -13.01
CA LYS A 534 7.08 -0.49 -13.68
C LYS A 534 8.33 -1.16 -13.10
N LYS A 535 9.42 -0.41 -12.89
CA LYS A 535 10.66 -0.94 -12.28
C LYS A 535 10.47 -1.33 -10.83
N LEU A 536 9.66 -0.60 -10.07
CA LEU A 536 9.35 -0.91 -8.68
C LEU A 536 8.56 -2.22 -8.57
N ALA A 537 7.56 -2.40 -9.44
CA ALA A 537 6.76 -3.63 -9.51
C ALA A 537 7.54 -4.87 -9.98
N GLU A 538 8.64 -4.70 -10.72
CA GLU A 538 9.54 -5.80 -11.11
C GLU A 538 10.51 -6.18 -9.98
N LYS A 539 10.79 -5.26 -9.03
CA LYS A 539 11.74 -5.45 -7.93
C LYS A 539 11.11 -6.00 -6.63
N ARG A 540 9.82 -5.72 -6.41
CA ARG A 540 9.05 -6.16 -5.23
C ARG A 540 8.12 -7.30 -5.64
#